data_AF-A0A4V2V1E8-F1
#
_entry.id   AF-A0A4V2V1E8-F1
#
_cell.length_a   1.000
_cell.length_b   1.000
_cell.length_c   1.000
_cell.angle_alpha   90.00
_cell.angle_beta   90.00
_cell.angle_gamma   90.00
#
_symmetry.space_group_name_H-M   'P 1'
#
loop_
_entity.id
_entity.type
_entity.pdbx_description
1 polymer ?
#
loop_
_entity_poly.entity_id
_entity_poly.type
_entity_poly.pdbx_seq_one_letter_code
_entity_poly.pdbx_strand_id
1 'polypeptide(L)'
;MPLQQIMLTVGYKLHQAERNEVVKMIETGKLKPNNDSRLIQLPDDYAHLSKGGGEVLIEKNQTTYSILFFTYRGLLDNFSGFLYIPNSKSPDNISFINRVKETERIDNKWYFVSSF
;
A
#
# COMPACT_ATOMS: atom_id res chain seq x y z
N MET A 1 -6.33 20.20 -2.67
CA MET A 1 -6.07 21.44 -1.89
C MET A 1 -4.81 21.25 -1.04
N PRO A 2 -3.99 22.29 -0.83
CA PRO A 2 -2.69 22.19 -0.14
C PRO A 2 -2.75 21.51 1.25
N LEU A 3 -3.83 21.73 2.00
CA LEU A 3 -4.04 21.13 3.33
C LEU A 3 -4.16 19.60 3.29
N GLN A 4 -4.78 19.05 2.24
CA GLN A 4 -4.93 17.59 2.09
C GLN A 4 -3.56 16.94 1.88
N GLN A 5 -2.70 17.55 1.06
CA GLN A 5 -1.34 17.05 0.82
C GLN A 5 -0.48 17.10 2.08
N ILE A 6 -0.62 18.17 2.89
CA ILE A 6 0.06 18.30 4.19
C ILE A 6 -0.39 17.19 5.15
N MET A 7 -1.70 16.97 5.29
CA MET A 7 -2.23 15.92 6.16
C MET A 7 -1.80 14.52 5.71
N LEU A 8 -1.80 14.25 4.39
CA LEU A 8 -1.30 13.00 3.83
C LEU A 8 0.20 12.79 4.11
N THR A 9 1.01 13.84 3.93
CA THR A 9 2.45 13.79 4.19
C THR A 9 2.74 13.55 5.67
N VAL A 10 2.03 14.22 6.58
CA VAL A 10 2.18 14.04 8.03
C VAL A 10 1.73 12.64 8.45
N GLY A 11 0.56 12.19 8.00
CA GLY A 11 0.04 10.86 8.30
C GLY A 11 0.90 9.73 7.73
N TYR A 12 1.51 9.95 6.57
CA TYR A 12 2.51 9.04 6.01
C TYR A 12 3.77 8.98 6.87
N LYS A 13 4.36 10.13 7.21
CA LYS A 13 5.62 10.20 7.97
C LYS A 13 5.51 9.56 9.35
N LEU A 14 4.36 9.65 10.01
CA LEU A 14 4.16 9.10 11.36
C LEU A 14 4.44 7.60 11.44
N HIS A 15 4.06 6.84 10.41
CA HIS A 15 4.17 5.37 10.39
C HIS A 15 5.12 4.85 9.31
N GLN A 16 5.90 5.74 8.70
CA GLN A 16 6.75 5.39 7.56
C GLN A 16 7.80 4.35 7.91
N ALA A 17 8.44 4.47 9.08
CA ALA A 17 9.48 3.55 9.53
C ALA A 17 8.93 2.12 9.67
N GLU A 18 7.80 1.97 10.37
CA GLU A 18 7.13 0.68 10.59
C GLU A 18 6.67 0.06 9.26
N ARG A 19 6.14 0.86 8.33
CA ARG A 19 5.77 0.39 6.99
C ARG A 19 6.98 -0.11 6.20
N ASN A 20 8.11 0.59 6.28
CA ASN A 20 9.35 0.15 5.64
C ASN A 20 9.87 -1.17 6.24
N GLU A 21 9.67 -1.41 7.53
CA GLU A 21 9.98 -2.71 8.16
C GLU A 21 9.08 -3.82 7.62
N VAL A 22 7.77 -3.58 7.51
CA VAL A 22 6.84 -4.52 6.87
C VAL A 22 7.26 -4.83 5.43
N VAL A 23 7.61 -3.82 4.64
CA VAL A 23 8.13 -4.00 3.27
C VAL A 23 9.34 -4.94 3.27
N LYS A 24 10.33 -4.70 4.14
CA LYS A 24 11.51 -5.58 4.26
C LYS A 24 11.13 -7.01 4.67
N MET A 25 10.19 -7.18 5.59
CA MET A 25 9.72 -8.51 6.00
C MET A 25 9.05 -9.27 4.85
N ILE A 26 8.33 -8.56 3.97
CA ILE A 26 7.72 -9.15 2.78
C ILE A 26 8.79 -9.47 1.72
N GLU A 27 9.73 -8.56 1.47
CA GLU A 27 10.84 -8.75 0.52
C GLU A 27 11.72 -9.94 0.90
N THR A 28 12.01 -10.12 2.19
CA THR A 28 12.79 -11.24 2.72
C THR A 28 11.98 -12.54 2.84
N GLY A 29 10.67 -12.48 2.60
CA GLY A 29 9.77 -13.63 2.73
C GLY A 29 9.49 -14.04 4.17
N LYS A 30 9.80 -13.21 5.17
CA LYS A 30 9.37 -13.40 6.56
C LYS A 30 7.85 -13.27 6.69
N LEU A 31 7.24 -12.38 5.90
CA LEU A 31 5.79 -12.29 5.72
C LEU A 31 5.42 -12.79 4.33
N LYS A 32 4.44 -13.69 4.26
CA LYS A 32 3.95 -14.30 3.02
C LYS A 32 2.43 -14.40 3.05
N PRO A 33 1.76 -14.44 1.88
CA PRO A 33 0.32 -14.67 1.85
C PRO A 33 -0.03 -16.05 2.39
N ASN A 34 -1.11 -16.13 3.15
CA ASN A 34 -1.70 -17.42 3.53
C ASN A 34 -2.60 -17.85 2.36
N ASN A 35 -2.18 -18.89 1.61
CA ASN A 35 -2.83 -19.46 0.42
C ASN A 35 -2.68 -18.63 -0.88
N ASP A 36 -3.49 -18.95 -1.91
CA ASP A 36 -3.58 -18.23 -3.19
C ASP A 36 -4.17 -16.80 -3.07
N SER A 37 -4.32 -16.30 -1.85
CA SER A 37 -4.73 -14.92 -1.60
C SER A 37 -3.59 -13.97 -1.92
N ARG A 38 -3.94 -12.78 -2.41
CA ARG A 38 -3.02 -11.64 -2.54
C ARG A 38 -2.85 -10.87 -1.22
N LEU A 39 -3.57 -11.24 -0.18
CA LEU A 39 -3.55 -10.58 1.12
C LEU A 39 -2.52 -11.23 2.06
N ILE A 40 -1.80 -10.39 2.79
CA ILE A 40 -0.92 -10.79 3.88
C ILE A 40 -1.45 -10.19 5.17
N GLN A 41 -1.76 -11.03 6.15
CA GLN A 41 -2.07 -10.60 7.51
C GLN A 41 -0.80 -10.06 8.17
N LEU A 42 -0.83 -8.82 8.65
CA LEU A 42 0.28 -8.27 9.42
C LEU A 42 0.28 -8.83 10.85
N PRO A 43 1.46 -8.94 11.49
CA PRO A 43 1.54 -9.18 12.92
C PRO A 43 0.80 -8.10 13.72
N ASP A 44 0.33 -8.42 14.92
CA ASP A 44 -0.48 -7.52 15.75
C ASP A 44 0.19 -6.15 15.96
N ASP A 45 1.51 -6.13 16.18
CA ASP A 45 2.32 -4.92 16.35
C ASP A 45 2.31 -3.99 15.12
N TYR A 46 1.91 -4.48 13.95
CA TYR A 46 1.85 -3.73 12.69
C TYR A 46 0.43 -3.65 12.12
N ALA A 47 -0.57 -4.29 12.74
CA ALA A 47 -1.94 -4.35 12.23
C ALA A 47 -2.57 -2.95 12.12
N HIS A 48 -2.14 -1.97 12.93
CA HIS A 48 -2.60 -0.58 12.85
C HIS A 48 -2.22 0.11 11.54
N LEU A 49 -1.21 -0.40 10.83
CA LEU A 49 -0.72 0.19 9.59
C LEU A 49 -1.67 0.03 8.41
N SER A 50 -2.65 -0.88 8.50
CA SER A 50 -3.61 -1.17 7.44
C SER A 50 -5.02 -1.38 7.98
N LYS A 51 -5.96 -0.54 7.55
CA LYS A 51 -7.36 -0.58 7.99
C LYS A 51 -8.12 -1.75 7.35
N GLY A 52 -9.17 -2.20 8.04
CA GLY A 52 -10.03 -3.28 7.55
C GLY A 52 -9.42 -4.67 7.73
N GLY A 53 -8.76 -4.91 8.86
CA GLY A 53 -8.29 -6.25 9.29
C GLY A 53 -6.79 -6.36 9.57
N GLY A 54 -5.99 -5.30 9.36
CA GLY A 54 -4.53 -5.39 9.49
C GLY A 54 -3.88 -6.18 8.35
N GLU A 55 -4.54 -6.29 7.21
CA GLU A 55 -4.03 -6.98 6.03
C GLU A 55 -3.44 -5.99 5.03
N VAL A 56 -2.37 -6.38 4.35
CA VAL A 56 -1.86 -5.65 3.17
C VAL A 56 -2.14 -6.44 1.91
N LEU A 57 -2.37 -5.74 0.80
CA LEU A 57 -2.54 -6.37 -0.50
C LEU A 57 -1.20 -6.34 -1.25
N ILE A 58 -0.79 -7.49 -1.76
CA ILE A 58 0.38 -7.64 -2.63
C ILE A 58 -0.09 -7.92 -4.04
N GLU A 59 0.39 -7.12 -4.98
CA GLU A 59 0.24 -7.45 -6.40
C GLU A 59 1.61 -7.69 -7.01
N LYS A 60 1.73 -8.78 -7.78
CA LYS A 60 2.94 -9.13 -8.52
C LYS A 60 2.56 -9.23 -9.98
N ASN A 61 3.33 -8.56 -10.84
CA ASN A 61 3.33 -8.84 -12.27
C ASN A 61 4.72 -9.40 -12.66
N GLN A 62 4.94 -9.69 -13.94
CA GLN A 62 6.17 -10.31 -14.43
C GLN A 62 7.44 -9.46 -14.16
N THR A 63 7.31 -8.17 -13.86
CA THR A 63 8.45 -7.23 -13.81
C THR A 63 8.54 -6.41 -12.52
N THR A 64 7.47 -6.33 -11.73
CA THR A 64 7.41 -5.57 -10.48
C THR A 64 6.39 -6.18 -9.52
N TYR A 65 6.52 -5.81 -8.25
CA TYR A 65 5.51 -6.03 -7.25
C TYR A 65 5.09 -4.71 -6.62
N SER A 66 3.97 -4.70 -5.93
CA SER A 66 3.50 -3.55 -5.15
C SER A 66 2.84 -4.02 -3.86
N ILE A 67 2.83 -3.13 -2.86
CA ILE A 67 2.29 -3.39 -1.52
C ILE A 67 1.35 -2.25 -1.18
N LEU A 68 0.06 -2.54 -0.94
CA LEU A 68 -0.91 -1.57 -0.48
C LEU A 68 -1.22 -1.74 1.00
N PHE A 69 -1.09 -0.64 1.74
CA PHE A 69 -1.56 -0.46 3.10
C PHE A 69 -2.86 0.35 3.07
N PHE A 70 -3.97 -0.25 3.50
CA PHE A 70 -5.29 0.40 3.44
C PHE A 70 -5.40 1.52 4.48
N THR A 71 -5.83 2.70 4.05
CA THR A 71 -6.39 3.75 4.93
C THR A 71 -7.91 3.69 4.98
N TYR A 72 -8.52 3.11 3.95
CA TYR A 72 -9.95 2.80 3.87
C TYR A 72 -10.15 1.55 3.00
N ARG A 73 -11.07 0.67 3.40
CA ARG A 73 -11.42 -0.55 2.67
C ARG A 73 -12.94 -0.73 2.68
N GLY A 74 -13.57 -0.47 1.53
CA GLY A 74 -15.01 -0.62 1.30
C GLY A 74 -15.39 -2.02 0.81
N LEU A 75 -16.67 -2.16 0.42
CA LEU A 75 -17.31 -3.46 0.14
C LEU A 75 -17.19 -3.96 -1.33
N LEU A 76 -17.00 -3.08 -2.32
CA LEU A 76 -17.07 -3.43 -3.75
C LEU A 76 -15.73 -3.25 -4.48
N ASP A 77 -15.25 -2.01 -4.65
CA ASP A 77 -13.91 -1.72 -5.18
C ASP A 77 -13.30 -0.43 -4.60
N ASN A 78 -13.96 0.16 -3.61
CA ASN A 78 -13.57 1.45 -3.04
C ASN A 78 -12.53 1.24 -1.95
N PHE A 79 -11.34 1.78 -2.16
CA PHE A 79 -10.28 1.74 -1.19
C PHE A 79 -9.47 3.03 -1.30
N SER A 80 -8.75 3.33 -0.22
CA SER A 80 -7.62 4.23 -0.31
C SER A 80 -6.48 3.67 0.51
N GLY A 81 -5.26 4.10 0.20
CA GLY A 81 -4.12 3.64 0.95
C GLY A 81 -2.77 4.12 0.45
N PHE A 82 -1.75 3.67 1.16
CA PHE A 82 -0.36 3.91 0.83
C PHE A 82 0.20 2.74 0.03
N LEU A 83 0.58 3.02 -1.21
CA LEU A 83 1.11 2.07 -2.17
C LEU A 83 2.64 2.19 -2.25
N TYR A 84 3.34 1.10 -1.98
CA TYR A 84 4.77 0.97 -2.19
C TYR A 84 5.06 0.29 -3.53
N ILE A 85 5.94 0.87 -4.33
CA ILE A 85 6.42 0.33 -5.61
C ILE A 85 7.96 0.41 -5.63
N PRO A 86 8.68 -0.73 -5.57
CA PRO A 86 10.14 -0.77 -5.43
C PRO A 86 10.88 -0.22 -6.67
N ASN A 87 10.30 -0.41 -7.87
CA ASN A 87 10.87 0.05 -9.13
C ASN A 87 10.14 1.32 -9.58
N SER A 88 10.88 2.40 -9.84
CA SER A 88 10.35 3.71 -10.22
C SER A 88 9.66 3.77 -11.59
N LYS A 89 9.34 2.62 -12.21
CA LYS A 89 8.52 2.59 -13.41
C LYS A 89 7.12 3.02 -13.01
N SER A 90 6.57 3.95 -13.79
CA SER A 90 5.29 4.60 -13.53
C SER A 90 4.23 3.60 -13.07
N PRO A 91 3.37 3.98 -12.12
CA PRO A 91 2.32 3.11 -11.61
C PRO A 91 1.40 2.53 -12.72
N ASP A 92 1.37 3.16 -13.90
CA ASP A 92 0.57 2.82 -15.09
C ASP A 92 0.58 1.34 -15.55
N ASN A 93 1.56 0.51 -15.14
CA ASN A 93 1.64 -0.92 -15.52
C ASN A 93 1.21 -1.90 -14.41
N ILE A 94 0.68 -1.41 -13.30
CA ILE A 94 0.19 -2.25 -12.20
C ILE A 94 -1.32 -2.42 -12.39
N SER A 95 -1.82 -3.65 -12.50
CA SER A 95 -3.25 -3.94 -12.76
C SER A 95 -4.19 -3.33 -11.72
N PHE A 96 -3.68 -3.07 -10.51
CA PHE A 96 -4.34 -2.26 -9.48
C PHE A 96 -4.75 -0.86 -9.94
N ILE A 97 -3.91 -0.23 -10.77
CA ILE A 97 -3.97 1.21 -11.07
C ILE A 97 -5.01 1.54 -12.12
N ASN A 98 -5.40 0.54 -12.90
CA ASN A 98 -6.59 0.64 -13.74
C ASN A 98 -7.88 0.90 -12.93
N ARG A 99 -7.88 0.61 -11.60
CA ARG A 99 -8.97 0.94 -10.68
C ARG A 99 -8.71 2.18 -9.83
N VAL A 100 -7.48 2.68 -9.84
CA VAL A 100 -7.10 3.87 -9.08
C VAL A 100 -7.52 5.10 -9.88
N LYS A 101 -8.38 5.93 -9.29
CA LYS A 101 -8.85 7.18 -9.89
C LYS A 101 -7.95 8.36 -9.53
N GLU A 102 -7.30 8.32 -8.38
CA GLU A 102 -6.36 9.35 -7.92
C GLU A 102 -5.06 8.73 -7.40
N THR A 103 -3.93 9.27 -7.86
CA THR A 103 -2.59 8.88 -7.40
C THR A 103 -1.76 10.12 -7.10
N GLU A 104 -1.22 10.20 -5.89
CA GLU A 104 -0.31 11.25 -5.46
C GLU A 104 1.01 10.64 -4.99
N ARG A 105 2.15 11.06 -5.56
CA ARG A 105 3.46 10.65 -5.06
C ARG A 105 3.78 11.42 -3.79
N ILE A 106 3.99 10.69 -2.69
CA ILE A 106 4.24 11.28 -1.36
C ILE A 106 5.71 11.14 -0.93
N ASP A 107 6.43 10.16 -1.47
CA ASP A 107 7.86 9.96 -1.21
C ASP A 107 8.52 9.15 -2.34
N ASN A 108 9.81 8.85 -2.20
CA ASN A 108 10.50 7.89 -3.02
C ASN A 108 9.87 6.49 -2.87
N LYS A 109 9.36 5.91 -3.97
CA LYS A 109 8.67 4.61 -4.03
C LYS A 109 7.28 4.55 -3.38
N TRP A 110 6.81 5.65 -2.79
CA TRP A 110 5.53 5.69 -2.08
C TRP A 110 4.53 6.63 -2.74
N TYR A 111 3.31 6.13 -2.86
CA TYR A 111 2.19 6.83 -3.46
C TYR A 111 0.98 6.70 -2.54
N PHE A 112 0.16 7.74 -2.47
CA PHE A 112 -1.21 7.62 -1.98
C PHE A 112 -2.13 7.33 -3.16
N VAL A 113 -3.00 6.34 -3.02
CA VAL A 113 -3.94 5.92 -4.07
C VAL A 113 -5.35 5.84 -3.53
N SER A 114 -6.32 6.15 -4.39
CA SER A 114 -7.75 6.05 -4.07
C SER A 114 -8.55 5.56 -5.29
N SER A 115 -9.47 4.63 -5.05
CA SER A 115 -10.51 4.21 -5.99
C SER A 115 -11.86 4.71 -5.42
N PHE A 116 -12.48 5.68 -6.08
CA PHE A 116 -13.80 6.18 -5.67
C PHE A 116 -14.91 5.18 -5.96
#